data_AF-A0A316LHF8-F1
#
_entry.id   AF-A0A316LHF8-F1
#
_cell.length_a   1.000
_cell.length_b   1.000
_cell.length_c   1.000
_cell.angle_alpha   90.00
_cell.angle_beta   90.00
_cell.angle_gamma   90.00
#
_symmetry.space_group_name_H-M   'P 1'
#
loop_
_entity.id
_entity.type
_entity.pdbx_description
1 polymer ?
#
loop_
_entity_poly.entity_id
_entity_poly.type
_entity_poly.pdbx_seq_one_letter_code
_entity_poly.pdbx_strand_id
1 'polypeptide(L)'
;MESLIVFIVSFVFVFVTYFIIYLIKYKKGTIKETKEVKFLCYKYGVKIKNMNFKRLWIVFALLNAFIISVSGTVCTSLKIGYVWQVLTGFGLLFIMIFLVYGALGKILIKKEKKGDKK
;
A
#
# COMPACT_ATOMS: atom_id res chain seq x y z
N MET A 1 -23.24 -10.99 0.60
CA MET A 1 -22.91 -10.62 -0.81
C MET A 1 -22.66 -9.13 -0.95
N GLU A 2 -23.46 -8.26 -0.33
CA GLU A 2 -23.29 -6.80 -0.40
C GLU A 2 -21.90 -6.30 0.02
N SER A 3 -21.35 -6.75 1.16
CA SER A 3 -20.00 -6.33 1.59
C SER A 3 -18.87 -6.73 0.62
N LEU A 4 -19.01 -7.87 -0.06
CA LEU A 4 -18.03 -8.31 -1.06
C LEU A 4 -18.10 -7.46 -2.33
N ILE A 5 -19.31 -7.07 -2.76
CA ILE A 5 -19.52 -6.19 -3.91
C ILE A 5 -18.96 -4.80 -3.59
N VAL A 6 -19.26 -4.27 -2.40
CA VAL A 6 -18.71 -2.98 -1.93
C VAL A 6 -17.19 -3.02 -1.90
N PHE A 7 -16.59 -4.11 -1.42
CA PHE A 7 -15.15 -4.30 -1.44
C PHE A 7 -14.58 -4.29 -2.86
N ILE A 8 -15.14 -5.09 -3.77
CA ILE A 8 -14.63 -5.21 -5.14
C ILE A 8 -14.74 -3.88 -5.88
N VAL A 9 -15.89 -3.21 -5.79
CA VAL A 9 -16.11 -1.91 -6.46
C VAL A 9 -15.16 -0.86 -5.89
N SER A 10 -15.04 -0.79 -4.56
CA SER A 10 -14.13 0.14 -3.90
C SER A 10 -12.67 -0.16 -4.22
N PHE A 11 -12.28 -1.44 -4.25
CA PHE A 11 -10.94 -1.88 -4.62
C PHE A 11 -10.60 -1.48 -6.05
N VAL A 12 -11.47 -1.78 -7.03
CA VAL A 12 -11.24 -1.44 -8.44
C VAL A 12 -11.12 0.06 -8.61
N PHE A 13 -12.05 0.83 -8.02
CA PHE A 13 -12.02 2.29 -8.11
C PHE A 13 -10.71 2.87 -7.54
N VAL A 14 -10.38 2.51 -6.29
CA VAL A 14 -9.17 2.99 -5.61
C VAL A 14 -7.91 2.52 -6.36
N PHE A 15 -7.90 1.27 -6.84
CA PHE A 15 -6.78 0.73 -7.61
C PHE A 15 -6.54 1.53 -8.89
N VAL A 16 -7.58 1.82 -9.67
CA VAL A 16 -7.45 2.61 -10.91
C VAL A 16 -6.91 4.01 -10.59
N THR A 17 -7.42 4.67 -9.56
CA THR A 17 -6.92 5.99 -9.13
C THR A 17 -5.44 5.94 -8.76
N TYR A 18 -5.04 5.02 -7.88
CA TYR A 18 -3.64 4.89 -7.47
C TYR A 18 -2.75 4.44 -8.62
N PHE A 19 -3.24 3.57 -9.49
CA PHE A 19 -2.50 3.10 -10.67
C PHE A 19 -2.14 4.27 -11.59
N ILE A 20 -3.09 5.16 -11.89
CA ILE A 20 -2.85 6.35 -12.70
C ILE A 20 -1.84 7.28 -12.01
N ILE A 21 -2.02 7.56 -10.71
CA ILE A 21 -1.11 8.42 -9.94
C ILE A 21 0.32 7.87 -9.97
N TYR A 22 0.49 6.57 -9.70
CA TYR A 22 1.79 5.93 -9.69
C TYR A 22 2.39 5.80 -11.07
N LEU A 23 1.58 5.58 -12.11
CA LEU A 23 2.04 5.56 -13.50
C LEU A 23 2.60 6.92 -13.92
N ILE A 24 1.93 8.02 -13.55
CA ILE A 24 2.41 9.38 -13.81
C ILE A 24 3.73 9.62 -13.09
N LYS A 25 3.81 9.27 -11.79
CA LYS A 25 5.05 9.41 -11.01
C LYS A 25 6.18 8.54 -11.58
N TYR A 26 5.88 7.34 -12.09
CA TYR A 26 6.84 6.45 -12.74
C TYR A 26 7.40 7.10 -13.99
N LYS A 27 6.53 7.59 -14.88
CA LYS A 27 6.95 8.29 -16.11
C LYS A 27 7.75 9.56 -15.83
N LYS A 28 7.44 10.28 -14.75
CA LYS A 28 8.19 11.47 -14.31
C LYS A 28 9.49 11.14 -13.55
N GLY A 29 9.77 9.88 -13.23
CA GLY A 29 10.94 9.47 -12.44
C GLY A 29 10.89 9.85 -10.95
N THR A 30 9.80 10.45 -10.47
CA THR A 30 9.65 10.97 -9.09
C THR A 30 9.18 9.91 -8.08
N ILE A 31 9.10 8.63 -8.47
CA ILE A 31 8.71 7.55 -7.56
C ILE A 31 9.65 7.42 -6.37
N LYS A 32 10.94 7.70 -6.55
CA LYS A 32 11.93 7.63 -5.46
C LYS A 32 11.61 8.59 -4.31
N GLU A 33 10.85 9.65 -4.58
CA GLU A 33 10.50 10.68 -3.60
C GLU A 33 9.18 10.40 -2.88
N THR A 34 8.48 9.32 -3.23
CA THR A 34 7.22 8.93 -2.60
C THR A 34 7.41 8.62 -1.11
N LYS A 35 6.35 8.89 -0.33
CA LYS A 35 6.37 8.70 1.13
C LYS A 35 6.58 7.23 1.47
N GLU A 36 6.06 6.33 0.65
CA GLU A 36 6.19 4.88 0.73
C GLU A 36 7.65 4.43 0.61
N VAL A 37 8.37 4.95 -0.39
CA VAL A 37 9.80 4.65 -0.57
C VAL A 37 10.60 5.22 0.61
N LYS A 38 10.33 6.47 1.01
CA LYS A 38 11.00 7.07 2.18
C LYS A 38 10.74 6.28 3.46
N PHE A 39 9.51 5.81 3.67
CA PHE A 39 9.14 4.98 4.81
C PHE A 39 9.90 3.64 4.82
N LEU A 40 10.00 2.98 3.66
CA LEU A 40 10.77 1.74 3.53
C LEU A 40 12.26 1.95 3.75
N CYS A 41 12.82 3.04 3.23
CA CYS A 41 14.22 3.39 3.46
C CYS A 41 14.50 3.70 4.93
N TYR A 42 13.66 4.51 5.58
CA TYR A 42 13.86 4.94 6.96
C TYR A 42 13.62 3.81 7.96
N LYS A 43 12.50 3.10 7.85
CA LYS A 43 12.11 2.08 8.84
C LYS A 43 12.81 0.74 8.65
N TYR A 44 13.11 0.38 7.39
CA TYR A 44 13.64 -0.94 7.05
C TYR A 44 15.05 -0.89 6.46
N GLY A 45 15.65 0.29 6.27
CA GLY A 45 17.01 0.43 5.76
C GLY A 45 17.19 -0.03 4.31
N VAL A 46 16.11 -0.16 3.53
CA VAL A 46 16.19 -0.63 2.14
C VAL A 46 16.87 0.42 1.28
N LYS A 47 17.95 0.06 0.58
CA LYS A 47 18.65 1.00 -0.32
C LYS A 47 17.84 1.25 -1.60
N ILE A 48 17.59 2.52 -1.94
CA ILE A 48 16.89 2.97 -3.17
C ILE A 48 17.52 2.36 -4.43
N LYS A 49 18.85 2.21 -4.46
CA LYS A 49 19.61 1.65 -5.59
C LYS A 49 19.22 0.20 -5.91
N ASN A 50 18.78 -0.56 -4.91
CA ASN A 50 18.44 -1.98 -5.03
C ASN A 50 16.94 -2.21 -5.28
N MET A 51 16.16 -1.14 -5.35
CA MET A 51 14.72 -1.19 -5.63
C MET A 51 14.47 -1.20 -7.14
N ASN A 52 13.78 -2.25 -7.62
CA ASN A 52 13.30 -2.29 -9.01
C ASN A 52 12.01 -1.47 -9.15
N PHE A 53 12.16 -0.17 -9.41
CA PHE A 53 11.05 0.77 -9.55
C PHE A 53 10.04 0.38 -10.62
N LYS A 54 10.46 -0.32 -11.70
CA LYS A 54 9.57 -0.79 -12.78
C LYS A 54 8.50 -1.77 -12.31
N ARG A 55 8.77 -2.55 -11.24
CA ARG A 55 7.78 -3.45 -10.63
C ARG A 55 7.17 -2.87 -9.35
N LEU A 56 7.95 -2.09 -8.60
CA LEU A 56 7.53 -1.54 -7.31
C LEU A 56 6.36 -0.56 -7.42
N TRP A 57 6.25 0.22 -8.50
CA TRP A 57 5.15 1.19 -8.63
C TRP A 57 3.77 0.49 -8.69
N ILE A 58 3.69 -0.65 -9.38
CA ILE A 58 2.47 -1.47 -9.44
C ILE A 58 2.16 -2.06 -8.07
N VAL A 59 3.20 -2.55 -7.38
CA VAL A 59 3.06 -3.10 -6.02
C VAL A 59 2.54 -2.03 -5.08
N PHE A 60 3.06 -0.81 -5.10
CA PHE A 60 2.56 0.27 -4.25
C PHE A 60 1.10 0.63 -4.55
N ALA A 61 0.73 0.73 -5.83
CA ALA A 61 -0.66 0.96 -6.20
C ALA A 61 -1.59 -0.15 -5.68
N LEU A 62 -1.19 -1.41 -5.82
CA LEU A 62 -1.96 -2.57 -5.38
C LEU A 62 -2.08 -2.64 -3.86
N LEU A 63 -0.97 -2.41 -3.13
CA LEU A 63 -0.97 -2.42 -1.67
C LEU A 63 -1.82 -1.28 -1.09
N ASN A 64 -1.71 -0.06 -1.64
CA ASN A 64 -2.54 1.06 -1.19
C ASN A 64 -4.03 0.81 -1.46
N ALA A 65 -4.37 0.29 -2.65
CA ALA A 65 -5.74 -0.07 -2.97
C ALA A 65 -6.28 -1.16 -2.04
N PHE A 66 -5.48 -2.18 -1.74
CA PHE A 66 -5.83 -3.23 -0.80
C PHE A 66 -6.08 -2.69 0.61
N ILE A 67 -5.17 -1.87 1.14
CA ILE A 67 -5.29 -1.28 2.48
C ILE A 67 -6.58 -0.46 2.59
N ILE A 68 -6.85 0.42 1.62
CA ILE A 68 -8.01 1.33 1.67
C ILE A 68 -9.32 0.56 1.49
N SER A 69 -9.38 -0.38 0.53
CA SER A 69 -10.59 -1.14 0.27
C SER A 69 -10.96 -2.08 1.42
N VAL A 70 -9.99 -2.76 2.04
CA VAL A 70 -10.25 -3.61 3.21
C VAL A 70 -10.70 -2.74 4.38
N SER A 71 -9.97 -1.68 4.70
CA SER A 71 -10.35 -0.80 5.81
C SER A 71 -11.71 -0.14 5.59
N GLY A 72 -12.01 0.28 4.37
CA GLY A 72 -13.31 0.86 4.01
C GLY A 72 -14.45 -0.15 4.13
N THR A 73 -14.24 -1.38 3.69
CA THR A 73 -15.27 -2.43 3.77
C THR A 73 -15.53 -2.86 5.21
N VAL A 74 -14.48 -3.00 6.02
CA VAL A 74 -14.63 -3.32 7.44
C VAL A 74 -15.35 -2.19 8.17
N CYS A 75 -14.97 -0.94 7.90
CA CYS A 75 -15.61 0.26 8.43
C CYS A 75 -17.13 0.29 8.14
N THR A 76 -17.53 0.05 6.88
CA THR A 76 -18.95 0.07 6.48
C THR A 76 -19.74 -1.16 6.92
N SER A 77 -19.07 -2.28 7.21
CA SER A 77 -19.73 -3.50 7.70
C SER A 77 -20.03 -3.45 9.20
N LEU A 78 -19.35 -2.59 9.97
CA LEU A 78 -19.61 -2.40 11.39
C LEU A 78 -20.88 -1.55 11.58
N LYS A 79 -21.96 -2.14 12.11
CA LYS A 79 -23.20 -1.41 12.44
C LYS A 79 -23.06 -0.58 13.73
N ILE A 80 -22.08 0.32 13.76
CA ILE A 80 -21.84 1.28 14.85
C ILE A 80 -22.14 2.69 14.35
N GLY A 81 -22.23 3.67 15.26
CA GLY A 81 -22.48 5.06 14.85
C GLY A 81 -21.39 5.59 13.91
N TYR A 82 -21.77 6.49 12.99
CA TYR A 82 -20.87 7.00 11.92
C TYR A 82 -19.51 7.49 12.44
N VAL A 83 -19.48 8.19 13.57
CA VAL A 83 -18.23 8.67 14.19
C VAL A 83 -17.31 7.49 14.57
N TRP A 84 -17.88 6.42 15.14
CA TRP A 84 -17.14 5.22 15.53
C TRP A 84 -16.72 4.38 14.32
N GLN A 85 -17.51 4.36 13.24
CA GLN A 85 -17.11 3.73 11.97
C GLN A 85 -15.85 4.41 11.42
N VAL A 86 -15.85 5.75 11.33
CA VAL A 86 -14.69 6.49 10.82
C VAL A 86 -13.45 6.27 11.70
N LEU A 87 -13.59 6.33 13.03
CA LEU A 87 -12.49 6.09 13.96
C LEU A 87 -11.89 4.68 13.81
N THR A 88 -12.75 3.66 13.73
CA THR A 88 -12.30 2.27 13.56
C THR A 88 -11.65 2.04 12.21
N GLY A 89 -12.19 2.61 11.13
CA GLY A 89 -11.57 2.60 9.80
C GLY A 89 -10.20 3.26 9.80
N PHE A 90 -10.04 4.41 10.46
CA PHE A 90 -8.76 5.11 10.55
C PHE A 90 -7.72 4.33 11.36
N GLY A 91 -8.11 3.74 12.49
CA GLY A 91 -7.25 2.86 13.28
C GLY A 91 -6.80 1.64 12.47
N LEU A 92 -7.72 1.01 11.75
CA LEU A 92 -7.43 -0.16 10.91
C LEU A 92 -6.49 0.18 9.74
N LEU A 93 -6.65 1.36 9.11
CA LEU A 93 -5.73 1.85 8.08
C LEU A 93 -4.29 1.90 8.60
N PHE A 94 -4.03 2.48 9.77
CA PHE A 94 -2.68 2.53 10.33
C PHE A 94 -2.10 1.15 10.57
N ILE A 95 -2.87 0.25 11.19
CA ILE A 95 -2.43 -1.13 11.47
C ILE A 95 -2.08 -1.83 10.15
N MET A 96 -2.93 -1.70 9.14
CA MET A 96 -2.69 -2.29 7.82
C MET A 96 -1.44 -1.72 7.14
N ILE A 97 -1.24 -0.39 7.17
CA ILE A 97 -0.04 0.23 6.61
C ILE A 97 1.21 -0.37 7.26
N PHE A 98 1.24 -0.45 8.60
CA PHE A 98 2.39 -1.02 9.30
C PHE A 98 2.65 -2.49 8.96
N LEU A 99 1.61 -3.31 8.88
CA LEU A 99 1.73 -4.73 8.54
C LEU A 99 2.18 -4.94 7.09
N VAL A 100 1.48 -4.30 6.14
CA VAL A 100 1.70 -4.49 4.71
C VAL A 100 3.05 -3.93 4.25
N TYR A 101 3.35 -2.68 4.60
CA TYR A 101 4.66 -2.10 4.26
C TYR A 101 5.78 -2.75 5.06
N GLY A 102 5.50 -3.29 6.25
CA GLY A 102 6.47 -4.05 7.00
C GLY A 102 6.84 -5.39 6.37
N ALA A 103 5.85 -6.11 5.85
CA ALA A 103 6.07 -7.31 5.06
C ALA A 103 6.87 -6.97 3.79
N LEU A 104 6.48 -5.90 3.07
CA LEU A 104 7.18 -5.46 1.86
C LEU A 104 8.65 -5.11 2.15
N GLY A 105 8.92 -4.37 3.22
CA GLY A 105 10.28 -4.01 3.64
C GLY A 105 11.15 -5.25 3.92
N LYS A 106 10.63 -6.21 4.69
CA LYS A 106 11.33 -7.48 4.97
C LYS A 106 11.63 -8.28 3.70
N ILE A 107 10.68 -8.33 2.75
CA ILE A 107 10.87 -9.02 1.47
C ILE A 107 11.97 -8.34 0.63
N LEU A 108 11.98 -7.00 0.60
CA LEU A 108 12.99 -6.24 -0.13
C LEU A 108 14.40 -6.46 0.45
N ILE A 109 14.57 -6.40 1.77
CA ILE A 109 15.86 -6.70 2.42
C ILE A 109 16.31 -8.14 2.14
N LYS A 110 15.38 -9.12 2.20
CA LYS A 110 15.71 -10.52 1.95
C LYS A 110 16.17 -10.75 0.50
N LYS A 111 15.61 -10.00 -0.45
CA LYS A 111 16.07 -9.99 -1.85
C LYS A 111 17.44 -9.33 -1.99
N GLU A 112 17.67 -8.22 -1.30
CA GLU A 112 18.96 -7.52 -1.26
C GLU A 112 20.09 -8.45 -0.77
N LYS A 113 19.90 -9.11 0.38
CA LYS A 113 20.88 -10.07 0.94
C LYS A 113 21.12 -11.32 0.07
N LYS A 114 20.19 -11.67 -0.82
CA LYS A 114 20.36 -12.77 -1.78
C LYS A 114 21.05 -12.33 -3.06
N GLY A 115 20.91 -11.06 -3.45
CA GLY A 115 21.57 -10.47 -4.62
C GLY A 115 23.06 -10.20 -4.38
N ASP A 116 23.43 -9.83 -3.15
CA ASP A 116 24.82 -9.55 -2.74
C ASP A 116 25.68 -10.82 -2.54
N LYS A 117 25.09 -12.01 -2.77
CA LYS A 117 25.78 -13.33 -2.69
C LYS A 117 26.10 -13.92 -4.08
N LYS A 118 25.97 -13.15 -5.15
CA LYS A 118 26.37 -13.51 -6.51
C LYS A 118 27.38 -12.53 -7.02
#